data_AF-R7W2I5-F1
#
_entry.id   AF-R7W2I5-F1
#
_cell.length_a   1.000
_cell.length_b   1.000
_cell.length_c   1.000
_cell.angle_alpha   90.00
_cell.angle_beta   90.00
_cell.angle_gamma   90.00
#
_symmetry.space_group_name_H-M   'P 1'
#
loop_
_entity.id
_entity.type
_entity.pdbx_description
1 polymer ?
#
loop_
_entity_poly.entity_id
_entity_poly.type
_entity_poly.pdbx_seq_one_letter_code
_entity_poly.pdbx_strand_id
1 'polypeptide(L)'
;MAENVFNIFSIPEVGGMKFKDAVVCGIFRSGGIHFHPGDDEVLKETDKLLLISPVCGKRKSQYSVLNISERTDNSVNYSEPKEGQRSSSVVTELKETRLKNIVERPSKSLSKSSECTLGPRECILIVGWRPKITDMIREYDNYLGPGSVLVGCPMNYDTLKEAIINIRKSAKCDKNVPLSVVVISDRDWLIGDTVQADKQLAYTLLLAENICQKNDIKVQHLVSEIVDTGLGKQITRIRPSLSFIGAEEVMSLVTAQVAECSELNEVWKDILDAEGDEIYIKEVGLYMKEGEKISFTELSERAVLRREVAIGYVKDQKQHINPTNKLQPLSLEMTDSLIVISEFEGEQPIVRGSKTSA
;
A
#
# COMPACT_ATOMS: atom_id res chain seq x y z
N MET A 1 21.50 0.98 -4.76
CA MET A 1 20.26 1.29 -5.48
C MET A 1 19.77 2.63 -4.96
N ALA A 2 19.23 3.50 -5.81
CA ALA A 2 18.64 4.73 -5.31
C ALA A 2 17.31 4.40 -4.62
N GLU A 3 17.14 4.85 -3.40
CA GLU A 3 15.91 4.60 -2.62
C GLU A 3 14.80 5.52 -3.15
N ASN A 4 13.60 4.99 -3.35
CA ASN A 4 12.45 5.77 -3.78
C ASN A 4 11.73 6.35 -2.55
N VAL A 5 11.40 7.64 -2.60
CA VAL A 5 10.69 8.34 -1.52
C VAL A 5 9.57 9.21 -2.09
N PHE A 6 8.63 9.63 -1.24
CA PHE A 6 7.63 10.62 -1.61
C PHE A 6 8.29 12.00 -1.77
N ASN A 7 7.95 12.68 -2.87
CA ASN A 7 8.43 14.02 -3.17
C ASN A 7 7.24 14.86 -3.65
N ILE A 8 7.18 16.12 -3.23
CA ILE A 8 6.17 17.08 -3.69
C ILE A 8 6.87 18.10 -4.60
N PHE A 9 6.35 18.28 -5.81
CA PHE A 9 6.88 19.23 -6.81
C PHE A 9 5.81 20.22 -7.26
N SER A 10 6.18 21.48 -7.41
CA SER A 10 5.28 22.48 -8.01
C SER A 10 5.21 22.26 -9.52
N ILE A 11 4.04 22.44 -10.14
CA ILE A 11 3.86 22.21 -11.58
C ILE A 11 4.91 22.91 -12.48
N PRO A 12 5.34 24.16 -12.21
CA PRO A 12 6.41 24.80 -12.98
C PRO A 12 7.76 24.04 -12.94
N GLU A 13 8.03 23.28 -11.88
CA GLU A 13 9.24 22.49 -11.68
C GLU A 13 9.18 21.14 -12.42
N VAL A 14 7.97 20.65 -12.72
CA VAL A 14 7.72 19.38 -13.41
C VAL A 14 8.04 19.46 -14.90
N GLY A 15 7.97 20.65 -15.50
CA GLY A 15 8.26 20.89 -16.93
C GLY A 15 9.69 20.50 -17.38
N GLY A 16 10.62 20.29 -16.43
CA GLY A 16 11.98 19.80 -16.69
C GLY A 16 12.22 18.32 -16.36
N MET A 17 11.23 17.61 -15.79
CA MET A 17 11.37 16.21 -15.39
C MET A 17 10.96 15.25 -16.51
N LYS A 18 11.78 14.22 -16.73
CA LYS A 18 11.33 13.07 -17.52
C LYS A 18 10.46 12.20 -16.61
N PHE A 19 9.13 12.24 -16.79
CA PHE A 19 8.16 11.36 -16.10
C PHE A 19 8.47 9.86 -16.19
N LYS A 20 9.42 9.46 -17.03
CA LYS A 20 9.95 8.08 -17.08
C LYS A 20 10.56 7.63 -15.75
N ASP A 21 11.09 8.55 -14.95
CA ASP A 21 11.88 8.23 -13.74
C ASP A 21 11.09 8.35 -12.42
N ALA A 22 9.81 8.74 -12.46
CA ALA A 22 8.94 8.91 -11.30
C ALA A 22 7.54 8.30 -11.52
N VAL A 23 6.84 7.95 -10.44
CA VAL A 23 5.41 7.61 -10.47
C VAL A 23 4.63 8.79 -9.91
N VAL A 24 3.61 9.25 -10.63
CA VAL A 24 2.68 10.28 -10.14
C VAL A 24 1.67 9.60 -9.21
N CYS A 25 1.61 10.04 -7.96
CA CYS A 25 0.75 9.44 -6.95
C CYS A 25 -0.51 10.25 -6.65
N GLY A 26 -0.48 11.56 -6.86
CA GLY A 26 -1.63 12.41 -6.57
C GLY A 26 -1.34 13.88 -6.73
N ILE A 27 -2.34 14.68 -6.39
CA ILE A 27 -2.29 16.14 -6.40
C ILE A 27 -2.34 16.63 -4.96
N PHE A 28 -1.39 17.48 -4.59
CA PHE A 28 -1.41 18.20 -3.34
C PHE A 28 -2.01 19.60 -3.57
N ARG A 29 -3.16 19.87 -2.93
CA ARG A 29 -3.94 21.08 -3.13
C ARG A 29 -4.46 21.57 -1.79
N SER A 30 -4.35 22.88 -1.54
CA SER A 30 -4.94 23.54 -0.36
C SER A 30 -4.52 22.92 0.99
N GLY A 31 -3.33 22.32 1.07
CA GLY A 31 -2.82 21.68 2.28
C GLY A 31 -3.28 20.24 2.50
N GLY A 32 -4.02 19.64 1.56
CA GLY A 32 -4.39 18.22 1.58
C GLY A 32 -3.79 17.46 0.40
N ILE A 33 -3.62 16.15 0.58
CA ILE A 33 -3.29 15.22 -0.49
C ILE A 33 -4.56 14.61 -1.07
N HIS A 34 -4.62 14.51 -2.40
CA HIS A 34 -5.64 13.76 -3.13
C HIS A 34 -4.93 12.71 -3.97
N PHE A 35 -4.95 11.47 -3.52
CA PHE A 35 -4.55 10.33 -4.35
C PHE A 35 -5.63 10.08 -5.41
N HIS A 36 -5.25 9.48 -6.56
CA HIS A 36 -6.17 9.12 -7.66
C HIS A 36 -7.21 10.21 -8.06
N PRO A 37 -6.79 11.43 -8.43
CA PRO A 37 -7.73 12.47 -8.86
C PRO A 37 -8.58 12.00 -10.05
N GLY A 38 -9.84 12.44 -10.09
CA GLY A 38 -10.76 12.10 -11.19
C GLY A 38 -10.27 12.63 -12.54
N ASP A 39 -10.63 11.95 -13.64
CA ASP A 39 -10.20 12.33 -15.00
C ASP A 39 -10.69 13.74 -15.42
N ASP A 40 -11.71 14.28 -14.74
CA ASP A 40 -12.28 15.61 -14.95
C ASP A 40 -11.62 16.72 -14.12
N GLU A 41 -10.69 16.37 -13.20
CA GLU A 41 -9.95 17.33 -12.40
C GLU A 41 -8.95 18.13 -13.24
N VAL A 42 -9.17 19.45 -13.34
CA VAL A 42 -8.24 20.35 -14.02
C VAL A 42 -7.18 20.84 -13.03
N LEU A 43 -5.91 20.59 -13.36
CA LEU A 43 -4.76 21.10 -12.61
C LEU A 43 -4.74 22.64 -12.61
N LYS A 44 -4.61 23.23 -11.43
CA LYS A 44 -4.42 24.66 -11.21
C LYS A 44 -2.93 24.97 -11.10
N GLU A 45 -2.50 26.19 -11.45
CA GLU A 45 -1.09 26.59 -11.33
C GLU A 45 -0.53 26.48 -9.90
N THR A 46 -1.40 26.58 -8.89
CA THR A 46 -1.05 26.45 -7.47
C THR A 46 -0.94 25.01 -6.99
N ASP A 47 -1.40 24.04 -7.80
CA ASP A 47 -1.36 22.64 -7.44
C ASP A 47 0.08 22.12 -7.47
N LYS A 48 0.35 21.14 -6.62
CA LYS A 48 1.62 20.42 -6.58
C LYS A 48 1.37 18.96 -6.87
N LEU A 49 2.35 18.26 -7.44
CA LEU A 49 2.27 16.83 -7.72
C LEU A 49 3.02 16.06 -6.64
N LEU A 50 2.38 15.02 -6.11
CA LEU A 50 3.03 14.01 -5.29
C LEU A 50 3.63 12.94 -6.20
N LEU A 51 4.93 12.70 -6.09
CA LEU A 51 5.66 11.72 -6.88
C LEU A 51 6.39 10.72 -5.98
N ILE A 52 6.44 9.46 -6.37
CA ILE A 52 7.45 8.51 -5.88
C ILE A 52 8.62 8.53 -6.87
N SER A 53 9.78 8.97 -6.38
CA SER A 53 11.00 9.08 -7.19
C SER A 53 12.26 8.83 -6.35
N PRO A 54 13.40 8.51 -6.99
CA PRO A 54 14.64 8.29 -6.27
C PRO A 54 15.10 9.53 -5.48
N VAL A 55 15.71 9.33 -4.31
CA VAL A 55 16.33 10.42 -3.54
C VAL A 55 17.33 11.17 -4.41
N CYS A 56 17.04 12.43 -4.71
CA CYS A 56 17.87 13.27 -5.55
C CYS A 56 19.09 13.76 -4.74
N GLY A 57 20.15 12.95 -4.68
CA GLY A 57 21.38 13.32 -4.00
C GLY A 57 21.97 14.64 -4.51
N LYS A 58 21.91 15.70 -3.69
CA LYS A 58 22.62 16.98 -3.83
C LYS A 58 22.83 17.48 -5.27
N ARG A 59 21.78 17.52 -6.08
CA ARG A 59 21.63 18.52 -7.15
C ARG A 59 20.14 18.79 -7.30
N LYS A 60 19.65 19.88 -6.68
CA LYS A 60 18.67 20.72 -7.37
C LYS A 60 19.38 21.26 -8.61
N SER A 61 19.60 20.39 -9.60
CA SER A 61 20.08 20.74 -10.91
C SER A 61 19.04 21.72 -11.41
N GLN A 62 19.44 22.99 -11.53
CA GLN A 62 18.65 24.06 -12.13
C GLN A 62 17.91 23.48 -13.33
N TYR A 63 16.60 23.27 -13.17
CA TYR A 63 15.74 22.92 -14.27
C TYR A 63 15.71 24.17 -15.14
N SER A 64 16.52 24.17 -16.20
CA SER A 64 16.57 25.29 -17.13
C SER A 64 15.19 25.43 -17.76
N VAL A 65 14.51 26.52 -17.42
CA VAL A 65 13.29 26.99 -18.06
C VAL A 65 13.61 27.17 -19.54
N LEU A 66 13.18 26.22 -20.37
CA LEU A 66 13.05 26.48 -21.79
C LEU A 66 11.74 27.23 -21.96
N ASN A 67 11.87 28.55 -22.14
CA ASN A 67 10.80 29.41 -22.63
C ASN A 67 10.13 28.75 -23.84
N ILE A 68 8.83 28.52 -23.73
CA ILE A 68 7.99 28.28 -24.90
C ILE A 68 7.88 29.64 -25.60
N SER A 69 8.84 29.96 -26.47
CA SER A 69 8.61 30.99 -27.47
C SER A 69 7.65 30.43 -28.51
N GLU A 70 6.55 31.15 -28.70
CA GLU A 70 5.57 31.07 -29.78
C GLU A 70 6.18 30.48 -31.06
N ARG A 71 5.64 29.34 -31.54
CA ARG A 71 5.91 28.87 -32.90
C ARG A 71 4.95 29.56 -33.85
N THR A 72 5.44 30.60 -34.51
CA THR A 72 5.04 30.93 -35.88
C THR A 72 5.48 29.82 -36.85
N ASP A 73 4.67 29.66 -37.88
CA ASP A 73 4.75 28.73 -39.00
C ASP A 73 6.16 28.49 -39.56
N ASN A 74 6.46 27.22 -39.88
CA ASN A 74 6.85 26.82 -41.24
C ASN A 74 7.01 25.31 -41.40
N SER A 75 6.44 24.83 -42.50
CA SER A 75 6.39 23.49 -43.06
C SER A 75 7.76 22.90 -43.44
N VAL A 76 7.96 21.59 -43.23
CA VAL A 76 8.60 20.69 -44.23
C VAL A 76 8.09 19.24 -44.06
N ASN A 77 7.24 18.84 -45.01
CA ASN A 77 7.01 17.53 -45.66
C ASN A 77 7.37 16.20 -44.96
N TYR A 78 6.33 15.43 -44.64
CA TYR A 78 6.37 13.96 -44.63
C TYR A 78 6.00 13.45 -46.04
N SER A 79 6.87 12.66 -46.66
CA SER A 79 6.49 11.82 -47.80
C SER A 79 5.83 10.53 -47.28
N GLU A 80 4.54 10.37 -47.57
CA GLU A 80 3.76 9.14 -47.38
C GLU A 80 4.35 7.97 -48.19
N PRO A 81 4.22 6.74 -47.67
CA PRO A 81 3.76 5.61 -48.45
C PRO A 81 2.29 5.35 -48.12
N LYS A 82 1.47 5.38 -49.17
CA LYS A 82 0.07 4.95 -49.12
C LYS A 82 0.00 3.45 -48.86
N GLU A 83 -0.61 3.04 -47.75
CA GLU A 83 -1.48 1.86 -47.70
C GLU A 83 -2.21 1.74 -46.35
N GLY A 84 -3.55 1.70 -46.41
CA GLY A 84 -4.41 1.06 -45.41
C GLY A 84 -4.94 1.92 -44.27
N GLN A 85 -6.11 2.54 -44.47
CA GLN A 85 -7.01 3.13 -43.46
C GLN A 85 -7.54 2.13 -42.40
N ARG A 86 -6.89 0.97 -42.22
CA ARG A 86 -7.33 -0.14 -41.36
C ARG A 86 -6.51 -0.28 -40.06
N SER A 87 -5.36 0.39 -39.95
CA SER A 87 -4.45 0.21 -38.79
C SER A 87 -4.83 1.09 -37.58
N SER A 88 -5.35 2.29 -37.81
CA SER A 88 -5.76 3.21 -36.73
C SER A 88 -6.95 2.65 -35.94
N SER A 89 -8.01 2.20 -36.64
CA SER A 89 -9.20 1.63 -36.02
C SER A 89 -8.90 0.35 -35.24
N VAL A 90 -8.00 -0.50 -35.75
CA VAL A 90 -7.64 -1.76 -35.09
C VAL A 90 -6.83 -1.51 -33.80
N VAL A 91 -5.97 -0.50 -33.74
CA VAL A 91 -5.25 -0.14 -32.51
C VAL A 91 -6.19 0.48 -31.46
N THR A 92 -7.18 1.26 -31.89
CA THR A 92 -8.21 1.81 -30.99
C THR A 92 -9.16 0.70 -30.52
N GLU A 93 -9.62 -0.17 -31.42
CA GLU A 93 -10.44 -1.36 -31.10
C GLU A 93 -9.68 -2.35 -30.20
N LEU A 94 -8.36 -2.53 -30.38
CA LEU A 94 -7.53 -3.37 -29.50
C LEU A 94 -7.39 -2.76 -28.10
N LYS A 95 -7.26 -1.43 -27.98
CA LYS A 95 -7.28 -0.75 -26.68
C LYS A 95 -8.66 -0.84 -26.02
N GLU A 96 -9.74 -0.62 -26.77
CA GLU A 96 -11.12 -0.72 -26.27
C GLU A 96 -11.52 -2.15 -25.88
N THR A 97 -11.09 -3.17 -26.64
CA THR A 97 -11.33 -4.58 -26.30
C THR A 97 -10.50 -5.05 -25.10
N ARG A 98 -9.32 -4.44 -24.86
CA ARG A 98 -8.52 -4.65 -23.64
C ARG A 98 -9.14 -3.98 -22.41
N LEU A 99 -9.76 -2.81 -22.57
CA LEU A 99 -10.46 -2.07 -21.51
C LEU A 99 -11.74 -2.78 -21.05
N LYS A 100 -12.53 -3.34 -21.99
CA LYS A 100 -13.79 -4.08 -21.71
C LYS A 100 -13.64 -5.34 -20.84
N ASN A 101 -12.41 -5.76 -20.59
CA ASN A 101 -12.06 -6.98 -19.89
C ASN A 101 -11.61 -6.75 -18.45
N ILE A 102 -11.64 -5.50 -18.00
CA ILE A 102 -11.21 -5.06 -16.67
C ILE A 102 -12.39 -5.09 -15.72
N VAL A 103 -12.13 -5.50 -14.48
CA VAL A 103 -13.11 -5.40 -13.40
C VAL A 103 -13.21 -3.92 -13.00
N GLU A 104 -14.19 -3.20 -13.57
CA GLU A 104 -14.47 -1.81 -13.22
C GLU A 104 -15.08 -1.69 -11.83
N ARG A 105 -14.70 -0.63 -11.11
CA ARG A 105 -15.30 -0.29 -9.81
C ARG A 105 -16.68 0.35 -10.02
N PRO A 106 -17.72 -0.02 -9.24
CA PRO A 106 -19.02 0.65 -9.32
C PRO A 106 -18.91 2.14 -8.98
N SER A 107 -19.64 2.99 -9.71
CA SER A 107 -19.50 4.45 -9.77
C SER A 107 -19.83 5.25 -8.50
N LYS A 108 -20.15 4.62 -7.37
CA LYS A 108 -20.45 5.35 -6.13
C LYS A 108 -19.16 5.86 -5.48
N SER A 109 -19.14 7.15 -5.10
CA SER A 109 -18.19 7.68 -4.12
C SER A 109 -18.57 7.10 -2.76
N LEU A 110 -17.95 5.98 -2.42
CA LEU A 110 -18.12 5.34 -1.13
C LEU A 110 -16.91 5.76 -0.32
N SER A 111 -17.11 6.68 0.64
CA SER A 111 -16.15 6.79 1.74
C SER A 111 -16.19 5.46 2.50
N LYS A 112 -15.06 4.98 3.01
CA LYS A 112 -15.00 3.79 3.92
C LYS A 112 -16.12 3.79 4.98
N SER A 113 -16.54 4.97 5.42
CA SER A 113 -17.56 5.21 6.44
C SER A 113 -19.03 5.21 5.99
N SER A 114 -19.36 5.26 4.69
CA SER A 114 -20.75 5.59 4.24
C SER A 114 -21.62 4.44 3.73
N GLU A 115 -21.10 3.23 3.50
CA GLU A 115 -21.93 2.03 3.24
C GLU A 115 -21.09 0.77 3.54
N CYS A 116 -21.42 0.08 4.65
CA CYS A 116 -20.81 -1.13 5.23
C CYS A 116 -19.97 -2.01 4.28
N THR A 117 -18.71 -1.66 4.02
CA THR A 117 -17.67 -2.68 3.84
C THR A 117 -17.37 -3.17 5.24
N LEU A 118 -18.05 -4.24 5.65
CA LEU A 118 -17.65 -4.95 6.86
C LEU A 118 -16.20 -5.35 6.62
N GLY A 119 -15.26 -4.76 7.37
CA GLY A 119 -13.84 -5.10 7.27
C GLY A 119 -13.62 -6.60 7.43
N PRO A 120 -12.40 -7.12 7.20
CA PRO A 120 -12.14 -8.53 7.43
C PRO A 120 -12.52 -8.91 8.87
N ARG A 121 -13.16 -10.07 9.00
CA ARG A 121 -13.41 -10.64 10.31
C ARG A 121 -12.12 -11.31 10.76
N GLU A 122 -11.50 -10.75 11.78
CA GLU A 122 -10.21 -11.23 12.29
C GLU A 122 -10.21 -11.41 13.80
N CYS A 123 -9.27 -12.21 14.28
CA CYS A 123 -9.02 -12.40 15.69
C CYS A 123 -7.61 -11.92 16.00
N ILE A 124 -7.47 -10.85 16.78
CA ILE A 124 -6.18 -10.26 17.09
C ILE A 124 -5.91 -10.36 18.59
N LEU A 125 -4.78 -10.96 18.97
CA LEU A 125 -4.30 -11.02 20.35
C LEU A 125 -3.16 -10.01 20.51
N ILE A 126 -3.33 -9.02 21.37
CA ILE A 126 -2.25 -8.09 21.73
C ILE A 126 -1.65 -8.55 23.07
N VAL A 127 -0.34 -8.78 23.08
CA VAL A 127 0.43 -9.19 24.25
C VAL A 127 1.30 -8.04 24.70
N GLY A 128 1.11 -7.60 25.94
CA GLY A 128 1.76 -6.41 26.52
C GLY A 128 0.84 -5.19 26.55
N TRP A 129 1.18 -4.25 27.43
CA TRP A 129 0.39 -3.02 27.63
C TRP A 129 1.28 -1.78 27.67
N ARG A 130 1.23 -0.92 26.65
CA ARG A 130 1.98 0.36 26.61
C ARG A 130 1.08 1.59 26.74
N PRO A 131 1.62 2.78 27.07
CA PRO A 131 0.90 4.04 26.91
C PRO A 131 0.35 4.19 25.48
N LYS A 132 -0.85 4.75 25.33
CA LYS A 132 -1.56 4.90 24.04
C LYS A 132 -1.96 3.59 23.33
N ILE A 133 -1.90 2.43 23.99
CA ILE A 133 -2.45 1.19 23.42
C ILE A 133 -3.94 1.34 23.07
N THR A 134 -4.70 2.17 23.80
CA THR A 134 -6.11 2.46 23.50
C THR A 134 -6.31 3.13 22.16
N ASP A 135 -5.35 3.96 21.73
CA ASP A 135 -5.40 4.63 20.43
C ASP A 135 -5.14 3.61 19.33
N MET A 136 -4.17 2.71 19.53
CA MET A 136 -3.91 1.58 18.64
C MET A 136 -5.12 0.63 18.53
N ILE A 137 -5.79 0.33 19.65
CA ILE A 137 -7.01 -0.48 19.68
C ILE A 137 -8.14 0.20 18.88
N ARG A 138 -8.31 1.52 19.06
CA ARG A 138 -9.31 2.29 18.32
C ARG A 138 -9.02 2.29 16.82
N GLU A 139 -7.74 2.43 16.46
CA GLU A 139 -7.31 2.36 15.07
C GLU A 139 -7.63 0.99 14.48
N TYR A 140 -7.33 -0.11 15.19
CA TYR A 140 -7.71 -1.46 14.77
C TYR A 140 -9.22 -1.64 14.58
N ASP A 141 -10.04 -1.05 15.47
CA ASP A 141 -11.51 -1.14 15.36
C ASP A 141 -12.04 -0.55 14.06
N ASN A 142 -11.36 0.46 13.50
CA ASN A 142 -11.73 1.05 12.19
C ASN A 142 -11.48 0.09 11.01
N TYR A 143 -10.54 -0.85 11.14
CA TYR A 143 -10.24 -1.84 10.10
C TYR A 143 -11.11 -3.10 10.18
N LEU A 144 -11.64 -3.42 11.36
CA LEU A 144 -12.21 -4.73 11.64
C LEU A 144 -13.71 -4.82 11.33
N GLY A 145 -14.12 -5.94 10.72
CA GLY A 145 -15.54 -6.26 10.54
C GLY A 145 -16.20 -6.79 11.82
N PRO A 146 -17.55 -6.80 11.89
CA PRO A 146 -18.27 -7.36 13.03
C PRO A 146 -17.92 -8.82 13.32
N GLY A 147 -17.84 -9.15 14.61
CA GLY A 147 -17.45 -10.48 15.07
C GLY A 147 -15.94 -10.70 15.14
N SER A 148 -15.15 -9.62 14.99
CA SER A 148 -13.73 -9.59 15.33
C SER A 148 -13.53 -9.52 16.85
N VAL A 149 -12.40 -10.02 17.32
CA VAL A 149 -12.09 -10.11 18.77
C VAL A 149 -10.69 -9.59 19.02
N LEU A 150 -10.58 -8.63 19.94
CA LEU A 150 -9.31 -8.08 20.41
C LEU A 150 -9.13 -8.40 21.89
N VAL A 151 -8.02 -9.04 22.27
CA VAL A 151 -7.71 -9.37 23.68
C VAL A 151 -6.34 -8.81 24.05
N GLY A 152 -6.28 -8.06 25.15
CA GLY A 152 -5.03 -7.66 25.78
C GLY A 152 -4.60 -8.68 26.84
N CYS A 153 -3.37 -9.20 26.75
CA CYS A 153 -2.84 -10.17 27.70
C CYS A 153 -1.59 -9.63 28.40
N PRO A 154 -1.52 -9.68 29.76
CA PRO A 154 -0.29 -9.39 30.46
C PRO A 154 0.73 -10.49 30.21
N MET A 155 2.01 -10.16 30.40
CA MET A 155 3.09 -11.04 30.02
C MET A 155 3.48 -12.06 31.09
N ASN A 156 2.88 -13.24 31.00
CA ASN A 156 3.27 -14.46 31.72
C ASN A 156 2.94 -15.67 30.84
N TYR A 157 3.76 -16.74 30.87
CA TYR A 157 3.57 -17.96 30.09
C TYR A 157 2.18 -18.57 30.27
N ASP A 158 1.75 -18.79 31.52
CA ASP A 158 0.45 -19.43 31.77
C ASP A 158 -0.68 -18.55 31.26
N THR A 159 -0.60 -17.23 31.50
CA THR A 159 -1.60 -16.28 31.03
C THR A 159 -1.62 -16.18 29.50
N LEU A 160 -0.46 -16.19 28.84
CA LEU A 160 -0.33 -16.15 27.38
C LEU A 160 -0.89 -17.42 26.74
N LYS A 161 -0.54 -18.59 27.28
CA LYS A 161 -1.07 -19.87 26.81
C LYS A 161 -2.58 -19.92 26.96
N GLU A 162 -3.10 -19.54 28.12
CA GLU A 162 -4.54 -19.47 28.35
C GLU A 162 -5.19 -18.43 27.45
N ALA A 163 -4.59 -17.27 27.20
CA ALA A 163 -5.11 -16.26 26.30
C ALA A 163 -5.19 -16.75 24.84
N ILE A 164 -4.15 -17.39 24.32
CA ILE A 164 -4.14 -17.97 22.97
C ILE A 164 -5.20 -19.07 22.83
N ILE A 165 -5.35 -19.93 23.85
CA ILE A 165 -6.36 -20.99 23.84
C ILE A 165 -7.77 -20.38 23.97
N ASN A 166 -7.94 -19.41 24.87
CA ASN A 166 -9.23 -18.80 25.14
C ASN A 166 -9.69 -17.93 23.99
N ILE A 167 -8.83 -17.17 23.33
CA ILE A 167 -9.22 -16.38 22.17
C ILE A 167 -9.69 -17.28 21.03
N ARG A 168 -9.04 -18.45 20.85
CA ARG A 168 -9.48 -19.46 19.88
C ARG A 168 -10.79 -20.16 20.27
N LYS A 169 -11.10 -20.26 21.57
CA LYS A 169 -12.35 -20.87 22.09
C LYS A 169 -13.51 -19.87 22.16
N SER A 170 -13.24 -18.63 22.55
CA SER A 170 -14.21 -17.53 22.74
C SER A 170 -14.66 -16.98 21.40
N ALA A 171 -13.75 -16.98 20.42
CA ALA A 171 -14.11 -17.08 19.03
C ALA A 171 -14.82 -18.43 18.81
N LYS A 172 -16.12 -18.50 19.11
CA LYS A 172 -17.08 -19.41 18.44
C LYS A 172 -17.17 -19.11 16.92
N CYS A 173 -16.15 -18.50 16.37
CA CYS A 173 -16.00 -18.15 14.98
C CYS A 173 -15.50 -19.40 14.27
N ASP A 174 -15.96 -19.61 13.05
CA ASP A 174 -15.45 -20.61 12.14
C ASP A 174 -13.95 -20.84 12.31
N LYS A 175 -13.49 -22.09 12.23
CA LYS A 175 -12.06 -22.42 12.17
C LYS A 175 -11.30 -21.61 11.10
N ASN A 176 -12.03 -21.02 10.14
CA ASN A 176 -11.57 -20.16 9.06
C ASN A 176 -11.29 -18.70 9.45
N VAL A 177 -11.65 -18.21 10.64
CA VAL A 177 -11.26 -16.84 11.03
C VAL A 177 -9.76 -16.83 11.39
N PRO A 178 -8.96 -15.96 10.74
CA PRO A 178 -7.54 -15.90 10.99
C PRO A 178 -7.23 -15.32 12.38
N LEU A 179 -6.22 -15.90 13.02
CA LEU A 179 -5.66 -15.41 14.27
C LEU A 179 -4.34 -14.69 13.98
N SER A 180 -4.20 -13.48 14.50
CA SER A 180 -2.97 -12.69 14.50
C SER A 180 -2.56 -12.40 15.95
N VAL A 181 -1.26 -12.42 16.24
CA VAL A 181 -0.73 -12.05 17.56
C VAL A 181 0.28 -10.92 17.38
N VAL A 182 0.07 -9.86 18.15
CA VAL A 182 0.94 -8.69 18.18
C VAL A 182 1.57 -8.60 19.57
N VAL A 183 2.89 -8.64 19.63
CA VAL A 183 3.68 -8.52 20.86
C VAL A 183 4.23 -7.11 20.93
N ILE A 184 3.91 -6.39 22.00
CA ILE A 184 4.35 -5.01 22.24
C ILE A 184 4.96 -4.89 23.62
N SER A 185 5.76 -3.83 23.82
CA SER A 185 6.39 -3.56 25.11
C SER A 185 5.34 -3.34 26.21
N ASP A 186 5.56 -3.95 27.37
CA ASP A 186 4.77 -3.65 28.56
C ASP A 186 5.30 -2.40 29.28
N ARG A 187 4.44 -1.73 30.07
CA ARG A 187 4.79 -0.50 30.80
C ARG A 187 6.04 -0.69 31.65
N ASP A 188 6.16 -1.85 32.25
CA ASP A 188 7.24 -2.17 33.19
C ASP A 188 8.62 -2.21 32.52
N TRP A 189 8.69 -2.41 31.21
CA TRP A 189 9.97 -2.48 30.48
C TRP A 189 10.36 -1.16 29.84
N LEU A 190 9.40 -0.27 29.65
CA LEU A 190 9.67 1.09 29.14
C LEU A 190 10.49 1.93 30.14
N ILE A 191 10.60 1.49 31.39
CA ILE A 191 11.37 2.15 32.45
C ILE A 191 12.82 1.59 32.53
N GLY A 192 13.14 0.54 31.76
CA GLY A 192 14.42 -0.17 31.79
C GLY A 192 15.31 0.03 30.56
N ASP A 193 16.35 -0.82 30.46
CA ASP A 193 17.24 -0.89 29.30
C ASP A 193 16.47 -1.43 28.07
N THR A 194 16.51 -0.69 26.96
CA THR A 194 15.85 -1.06 25.70
C THR A 194 16.32 -2.42 25.20
N VAL A 195 17.59 -2.77 25.44
CA VAL A 195 18.15 -4.08 25.09
C VAL A 195 17.48 -5.21 25.87
N GLN A 196 17.12 -4.96 27.13
CA GLN A 196 16.40 -5.95 27.95
C GLN A 196 14.95 -6.10 27.48
N ALA A 197 14.28 -4.99 27.16
CA ALA A 197 12.94 -5.01 26.60
C ALA A 197 12.89 -5.81 25.29
N ASP A 198 13.80 -5.55 24.35
CA ASP A 198 13.88 -6.26 23.07
C ASP A 198 14.12 -7.77 23.23
N LYS A 199 14.99 -8.18 24.16
CA LYS A 199 15.19 -9.60 24.46
C LYS A 199 13.90 -10.27 24.95
N GLN A 200 13.13 -9.55 25.76
CA GLN A 200 11.91 -10.08 26.33
C GLN A 200 10.75 -10.09 25.31
N LEU A 201 10.69 -9.11 24.40
CA LEU A 201 9.82 -9.10 23.22
C LEU A 201 10.12 -10.27 22.31
N ALA A 202 11.40 -10.45 21.94
CA ALA A 202 11.86 -11.55 21.12
C ALA A 202 11.54 -12.92 21.75
N TYR A 203 11.81 -13.07 23.04
CA TYR A 203 11.46 -14.29 23.79
C TYR A 203 9.96 -14.59 23.71
N THR A 204 9.12 -13.57 23.89
CA THR A 204 7.66 -13.71 23.90
C THR A 204 7.10 -14.02 22.52
N LEU A 205 7.65 -13.40 21.49
CA LEU A 205 7.31 -13.70 20.11
C LEU A 205 7.59 -15.18 19.77
N LEU A 206 8.79 -15.66 20.12
CA LEU A 206 9.17 -17.07 19.93
C LEU A 206 8.31 -18.03 20.78
N LEU A 207 7.96 -17.60 21.99
CA LEU A 207 7.12 -18.38 22.90
C LEU A 207 5.69 -18.50 22.38
N ALA A 208 5.11 -17.40 21.88
CA ALA A 208 3.78 -17.40 21.27
C ALA A 208 3.74 -18.32 20.04
N GLU A 209 4.78 -18.29 19.20
CA GLU A 209 4.92 -19.23 18.08
C GLU A 209 4.91 -20.69 18.55
N ASN A 210 5.73 -21.00 19.56
CA ASN A 210 5.87 -22.35 20.10
C ASN A 210 4.54 -22.87 20.68
N ILE A 211 3.82 -22.01 21.41
CA ILE A 211 2.49 -22.34 21.97
C ILE A 211 1.51 -22.62 20.84
N CYS A 212 1.48 -21.78 19.79
CA CYS A 212 0.57 -21.99 18.67
C CYS A 212 0.86 -23.30 17.93
N GLN A 213 2.13 -23.60 17.66
CA GLN A 213 2.56 -24.85 17.02
C GLN A 213 2.19 -26.09 17.85
N LYS A 214 2.45 -26.08 19.16
CA LYS A 214 2.15 -27.21 20.05
C LYS A 214 0.66 -27.51 20.17
N ASN A 215 -0.19 -26.51 19.96
CA ASN A 215 -1.65 -26.63 20.08
C ASN A 215 -2.36 -26.70 18.72
N ASP A 216 -1.62 -26.86 17.61
CA ASP A 216 -2.16 -26.91 16.24
C ASP A 216 -3.02 -25.68 15.88
N ILE A 217 -2.60 -24.51 16.37
CA ILE A 217 -3.26 -23.24 16.11
C ILE A 217 -2.52 -22.55 14.96
N LYS A 218 -3.19 -22.43 13.80
CA LYS A 218 -2.67 -21.66 12.67
C LYS A 218 -2.81 -20.17 12.97
N VAL A 219 -1.67 -19.49 13.02
CA VAL A 219 -1.58 -18.03 13.12
C VAL A 219 -1.22 -17.47 11.76
N GLN A 220 -1.91 -16.42 11.33
CA GLN A 220 -1.64 -15.73 10.06
C GLN A 220 -0.47 -14.76 10.20
N HIS A 221 -0.50 -13.91 11.23
CA HIS A 221 0.54 -12.93 11.49
C HIS A 221 1.03 -13.00 12.95
N LEU A 222 2.33 -13.17 13.15
CA LEU A 222 2.98 -13.07 14.46
C LEU A 222 4.02 -11.95 14.41
N VAL A 223 3.71 -10.82 15.02
CA VAL A 223 4.49 -9.57 14.86
C VAL A 223 4.94 -9.07 16.23
N SER A 224 6.17 -8.56 16.33
CA SER A 224 6.63 -7.81 17.50
C SER A 224 7.18 -6.45 17.13
N GLU A 225 6.98 -5.45 18.00
CA GLU A 225 7.82 -4.26 18.01
C GLU A 225 9.20 -4.63 18.56
N ILE A 226 10.29 -4.25 17.90
CA ILE A 226 11.67 -4.47 18.35
C ILE A 226 12.49 -3.24 17.94
N VAL A 227 13.19 -2.63 18.90
CA VAL A 227 14.00 -1.42 18.67
C VAL A 227 15.28 -1.76 17.91
N ASP A 228 16.03 -2.78 18.36
CA ASP A 228 17.20 -3.30 17.67
C ASP A 228 16.79 -4.09 16.40
N THR A 229 16.83 -3.42 15.25
CA THR A 229 16.47 -4.04 13.98
C THR A 229 17.48 -5.09 13.51
N GLY A 230 18.69 -5.12 14.09
CA GLY A 230 19.65 -6.20 13.92
C GLY A 230 19.16 -7.50 14.56
N LEU A 231 18.65 -7.43 15.79
CA LEU A 231 18.01 -8.55 16.47
C LEU A 231 16.76 -9.01 15.69
N GLY A 232 15.89 -8.08 15.30
CA GLY A 232 14.70 -8.37 14.51
C GLY A 232 15.02 -9.13 13.22
N LYS A 233 16.00 -8.67 12.45
CA LYS A 233 16.48 -9.32 11.21
C LYS A 233 17.03 -10.72 11.45
N GLN A 234 17.69 -10.97 12.60
CA GLN A 234 18.15 -12.31 12.95
C GLN A 234 16.98 -13.25 13.24
N ILE A 235 15.95 -12.78 13.96
CA ILE A 235 14.76 -13.57 14.29
C ILE A 235 14.03 -14.00 13.01
N THR A 236 13.72 -13.06 12.12
CA THR A 236 12.97 -13.36 10.88
C THR A 236 13.76 -14.25 9.92
N ARG A 237 15.10 -14.14 9.92
CA ARG A 237 15.97 -15.04 9.16
C ARG A 237 15.93 -16.49 9.67
N ILE A 238 15.80 -16.70 10.98
CA ILE A 238 15.76 -18.04 11.59
C ILE A 238 14.32 -18.60 11.59
N ARG A 239 13.32 -17.72 11.72
CA ARG A 239 11.90 -18.04 11.76
C ARG A 239 11.14 -17.12 10.78
N PRO A 240 11.02 -17.51 9.50
CA PRO A 240 10.36 -16.69 8.48
C PRO A 240 8.86 -16.45 8.70
N SER A 241 8.22 -17.25 9.55
CA SER A 241 6.85 -17.08 10.04
C SER A 241 6.66 -15.86 10.95
N LEU A 242 7.75 -15.33 11.50
CA LEU A 242 7.75 -14.20 12.41
C LEU A 242 8.06 -12.92 11.66
N SER A 243 7.48 -11.81 12.12
CA SER A 243 7.77 -10.48 11.61
C SER A 243 8.06 -9.53 12.77
N PHE A 244 8.78 -8.45 12.48
CA PHE A 244 9.02 -7.39 13.45
C PHE A 244 8.85 -6.03 12.81
N ILE A 245 8.55 -5.03 13.64
CA ILE A 245 8.55 -3.63 13.27
C ILE A 245 9.60 -2.87 14.09
N GLY A 246 10.53 -2.22 13.39
CA GLY A 246 11.44 -1.24 13.96
C GLY A 246 10.76 0.13 14.00
N ALA A 247 9.84 0.33 14.96
CA ALA A 247 9.02 1.55 14.99
C ALA A 247 9.85 2.83 15.03
N GLU A 248 10.96 2.86 15.79
CA GLU A 248 11.88 4.01 15.83
C GLU A 248 12.59 4.24 14.49
N GLU A 249 12.97 3.18 13.76
CA GLU A 249 13.57 3.29 12.43
C GLU A 249 12.56 3.90 11.44
N VAL A 250 11.32 3.41 11.43
CA VAL A 250 10.24 3.93 10.58
C VAL A 250 9.96 5.40 10.89
N MET A 251 9.79 5.75 12.17
CA MET A 251 9.52 7.13 12.59
C MET A 251 10.70 8.07 12.28
N SER A 252 11.94 7.58 12.35
CA SER A 252 13.12 8.36 11.96
C SER A 252 13.08 8.71 10.47
N LEU A 253 12.67 7.77 9.60
CA LEU A 253 12.53 8.00 8.16
C LEU A 253 11.38 8.97 7.83
N VAL A 254 10.24 8.84 8.51
CA VAL A 254 9.12 9.79 8.37
C VAL A 254 9.56 11.19 8.81
N THR A 255 10.22 11.30 9.96
CA THR A 255 10.72 12.58 10.50
C THR A 255 11.70 13.24 9.53
N ALA A 256 12.62 12.48 8.95
CA ALA A 256 13.57 13.00 7.96
C ALA A 256 12.87 13.56 6.72
N GLN A 257 11.87 12.87 6.18
CA GLN A 257 11.09 13.34 5.03
C GLN A 257 10.28 14.60 5.35
N VAL A 258 9.64 14.66 6.52
CA VAL A 258 8.88 15.84 6.96
C VAL A 258 9.81 17.03 7.23
N ALA A 259 11.03 16.79 7.74
CA ALA A 259 12.03 17.83 7.91
C ALA A 259 12.55 18.38 6.57
N GLU A 260 12.59 17.55 5.52
CA GLU A 260 12.92 17.99 4.16
C GLU A 260 11.77 18.78 3.52
N CYS A 261 10.52 18.33 3.70
CA CYS A 261 9.32 19.01 3.21
C CYS A 261 8.15 18.82 4.18
N SER A 262 7.73 19.90 4.85
CA SER A 262 6.65 19.85 5.86
C SER A 262 5.30 19.41 5.28
N GLU A 263 5.07 19.60 3.98
CA GLU A 263 3.83 19.19 3.29
C GLU A 263 3.69 17.66 3.24
N LEU A 264 4.80 16.91 3.29
CA LEU A 264 4.78 15.44 3.36
C LEU A 264 4.15 14.92 4.66
N ASN A 265 4.02 15.76 5.69
CA ASN A 265 3.33 15.40 6.92
C ASN A 265 1.87 15.01 6.66
N GLU A 266 1.18 15.71 5.76
CA GLU A 266 -0.22 15.41 5.44
C GLU A 266 -0.33 14.13 4.58
N VAL A 267 0.70 13.84 3.76
CA VAL A 267 0.80 12.57 3.03
C VAL A 267 0.94 11.39 3.99
N TRP A 268 1.84 11.49 4.98
CA TRP A 268 2.04 10.43 5.97
C TRP A 268 0.86 10.24 6.91
N LYS A 269 0.14 11.31 7.26
CA LYS A 269 -1.08 11.21 8.04
C LYS A 269 -2.16 10.44 7.28
N ASP A 270 -2.38 10.75 6.01
CA ASP A 270 -3.39 10.09 5.20
C ASP A 270 -3.08 8.59 5.01
N ILE A 271 -1.82 8.25 4.69
CA ILE A 271 -1.36 6.87 4.51
C ILE A 271 -1.48 6.01 5.78
N LEU A 272 -1.42 6.63 6.96
CA LEU A 272 -1.47 5.95 8.26
C LEU A 272 -2.84 6.05 8.94
N ASP A 273 -3.83 6.64 8.27
CA ASP A 273 -5.20 6.81 8.76
C ASP A 273 -6.10 5.72 8.18
N ALA A 274 -6.83 5.00 9.03
CA ALA A 274 -7.81 4.01 8.60
C ALA A 274 -8.91 4.56 7.69
N GLU A 275 -9.18 5.87 7.66
CA GLU A 275 -10.13 6.48 6.71
C GLU A 275 -9.48 6.91 5.38
N GLY A 276 -8.15 7.03 5.33
CA GLY A 276 -7.39 7.54 4.18
C GLY A 276 -7.05 6.49 3.12
N ASP A 277 -6.14 6.87 2.22
CA ASP A 277 -5.60 5.99 1.18
C ASP A 277 -4.44 5.14 1.70
N GLU A 278 -4.46 3.83 1.48
CA GLU A 278 -3.48 2.88 1.99
C GLU A 278 -2.69 2.19 0.87
N ILE A 279 -1.55 1.61 1.23
CA ILE A 279 -0.75 0.80 0.32
C ILE A 279 -1.20 -0.66 0.38
N TYR A 280 -1.71 -1.18 -0.73
CA TYR A 280 -2.11 -2.57 -0.86
C TYR A 280 -1.25 -3.33 -1.88
N ILE A 281 -1.11 -4.63 -1.64
CA ILE A 281 -0.56 -5.59 -2.59
C ILE A 281 -1.73 -6.42 -3.10
N LYS A 282 -2.12 -6.21 -4.36
CA LYS A 282 -3.29 -6.85 -4.97
C LYS A 282 -2.88 -7.78 -6.09
N GLU A 283 -3.59 -8.90 -6.25
CA GLU A 283 -3.30 -9.86 -7.31
C GLU A 283 -3.34 -9.19 -8.69
N VAL A 284 -2.35 -9.52 -9.55
CA VAL A 284 -2.26 -8.89 -10.87
C VAL A 284 -3.46 -9.24 -11.76
N GLY A 285 -4.16 -10.35 -11.46
CA GLY A 285 -5.36 -10.80 -12.17
C GLY A 285 -6.53 -9.83 -12.14
N LEU A 286 -6.55 -8.88 -11.20
CA LEU A 286 -7.54 -7.79 -11.20
C LEU A 286 -7.32 -6.79 -12.35
N TYR A 287 -6.12 -6.76 -12.91
CA TYR A 287 -5.68 -5.77 -13.90
C TYR A 287 -5.32 -6.38 -15.25
N MET A 288 -5.00 -7.66 -15.32
CA MET A 288 -4.61 -8.32 -16.58
C MET A 288 -5.13 -9.75 -16.68
N LYS A 289 -5.17 -10.28 -17.90
CA LYS A 289 -5.51 -11.68 -18.16
C LYS A 289 -4.27 -12.54 -18.35
N GLU A 290 -4.42 -13.84 -18.11
CA GLU A 290 -3.35 -14.81 -18.32
C GLU A 290 -2.84 -14.76 -19.78
N GLY A 291 -1.51 -14.72 -19.94
CA GLY A 291 -0.84 -14.65 -21.24
C GLY A 291 -0.79 -13.25 -21.87
N GLU A 292 -1.37 -12.22 -21.25
CA GLU A 292 -1.29 -10.85 -21.73
C GLU A 292 0.10 -10.25 -21.49
N LYS A 293 0.69 -9.63 -22.52
CA LYS A 293 1.95 -8.88 -22.39
C LYS A 293 1.62 -7.41 -22.17
N ILE A 294 1.70 -6.96 -20.93
CA ILE A 294 1.30 -5.61 -20.52
C ILE A 294 2.48 -4.85 -19.90
N SER A 295 2.58 -3.56 -20.21
CA SER A 295 3.56 -2.66 -19.61
C SER A 295 3.08 -2.10 -18.27
N PHE A 296 4.00 -1.56 -17.45
CA PHE A 296 3.61 -0.91 -16.19
C PHE A 296 2.70 0.31 -16.42
N THR A 297 2.92 1.07 -17.49
CA THR A 297 2.05 2.19 -17.85
C THR A 297 0.63 1.72 -18.16
N GLU A 298 0.47 0.65 -18.92
CA GLU A 298 -0.87 0.08 -19.18
C GLU A 298 -1.50 -0.46 -17.88
N LEU A 299 -0.76 -1.13 -17.00
CA LEU A 299 -1.28 -1.53 -15.67
C LEU A 299 -1.71 -0.32 -14.83
N SER A 300 -0.96 0.78 -14.90
CA SER A 300 -1.30 2.02 -14.20
C SER A 300 -2.58 2.63 -14.73
N GLU A 301 -2.75 2.68 -16.07
CA GLU A 301 -4.00 3.13 -16.70
C GLU A 301 -5.20 2.28 -16.25
N ARG A 302 -5.02 0.96 -16.08
CA ARG A 302 -6.09 0.07 -15.59
C ARG A 302 -6.39 0.24 -14.11
N ALA A 303 -5.38 0.54 -13.30
CA ALA A 303 -5.57 0.86 -11.88
C ALA A 303 -6.39 2.16 -11.69
N VAL A 304 -6.21 3.16 -12.57
CA VAL A 304 -7.01 4.40 -12.54
C VAL A 304 -8.50 4.11 -12.68
N LEU A 305 -8.91 3.16 -13.53
CA LEU A 305 -10.32 2.75 -13.68
C LEU A 305 -10.93 2.16 -12.40
N ARG A 306 -10.08 1.80 -11.43
CA ARG A 306 -10.46 1.26 -10.13
C ARG A 306 -10.32 2.29 -9.01
N ARG A 307 -9.96 3.53 -9.34
CA ARG A 307 -9.57 4.60 -8.39
C ARG A 307 -8.38 4.15 -7.53
N GLU A 308 -7.35 3.65 -8.21
CA GLU A 308 -6.14 3.12 -7.60
C GLU A 308 -4.93 3.75 -8.29
N VAL A 309 -3.85 3.95 -7.54
CA VAL A 309 -2.59 4.47 -8.06
C VAL A 309 -1.57 3.34 -8.05
N ALA A 310 -1.19 2.82 -9.22
CA ALA A 310 -0.13 1.82 -9.31
C ALA A 310 1.23 2.45 -9.02
N ILE A 311 1.92 1.96 -7.97
CA ILE A 311 3.24 2.45 -7.54
C ILE A 311 4.37 1.45 -7.77
N GLY A 312 4.03 0.17 -8.00
CA GLY A 312 5.00 -0.87 -8.26
C GLY A 312 4.34 -2.24 -8.48
N TYR A 313 5.15 -3.29 -8.49
CA TYR A 313 4.68 -4.67 -8.55
C TYR A 313 5.57 -5.60 -7.71
N VAL A 314 5.04 -6.75 -7.34
CA VAL A 314 5.77 -7.86 -6.73
C VAL A 314 5.95 -8.93 -7.78
N LYS A 315 7.20 -9.30 -8.04
CA LYS A 315 7.55 -10.42 -8.92
C LYS A 315 8.65 -11.24 -8.28
N ASP A 316 8.55 -12.57 -8.34
CA ASP A 316 9.53 -13.48 -7.74
C ASP A 316 9.79 -13.17 -6.25
N GLN A 317 8.72 -12.83 -5.49
CA GLN A 317 8.77 -12.37 -4.09
C GLN A 317 9.60 -11.09 -3.85
N LYS A 318 9.92 -10.36 -4.91
CA LYS A 318 10.66 -9.10 -4.84
C LYS A 318 9.76 -7.93 -5.20
N GLN A 319 9.79 -6.90 -4.35
CA GLN A 319 9.07 -5.66 -4.58
C GLN A 319 9.86 -4.75 -5.53
N HIS A 320 9.17 -4.22 -6.54
CA HIS A 320 9.70 -3.28 -7.53
C HIS A 320 8.88 -1.99 -7.50
N ILE A 321 9.24 -1.07 -6.60
CA ILE A 321 8.63 0.27 -6.49
C ILE A 321 9.25 1.21 -7.52
N ASN A 322 8.41 2.00 -8.21
CA ASN A 322 8.80 2.88 -9.31
C ASN A 322 9.68 2.14 -10.34
N PRO A 323 9.13 1.14 -11.06
CA PRO A 323 9.91 0.32 -11.97
C PRO A 323 10.50 1.15 -13.12
N THR A 324 11.74 0.83 -13.49
CA THR A 324 12.39 1.41 -14.67
C THR A 324 11.79 0.84 -15.95
N ASN A 325 11.81 1.61 -17.04
CA ASN A 325 11.24 1.21 -18.34
C ASN A 325 9.73 0.91 -18.34
N LYS A 326 8.93 1.81 -17.76
CA LYS A 326 7.46 1.68 -17.61
C LYS A 326 6.67 1.32 -18.88
N LEU A 327 7.20 1.63 -20.06
CA LEU A 327 6.58 1.35 -21.37
C LEU A 327 6.91 -0.04 -21.94
N GLN A 328 7.92 -0.73 -21.41
CA GLN A 328 8.26 -2.07 -21.89
C GLN A 328 7.29 -3.10 -21.29
N PRO A 329 6.85 -4.11 -22.07
CA PRO A 329 6.02 -5.18 -21.54
C PRO A 329 6.73 -5.93 -20.42
N LEU A 330 6.02 -6.08 -19.30
CA LEU A 330 6.44 -6.90 -18.17
C LEU A 330 6.02 -8.35 -18.42
N SER A 331 6.86 -9.29 -18.01
CA SER A 331 6.55 -10.71 -17.97
C SER A 331 6.03 -11.08 -16.58
N LEU A 332 4.81 -10.67 -16.26
CA LEU A 332 4.14 -11.01 -15.01
C LEU A 332 3.35 -12.32 -15.14
N GLU A 333 3.37 -13.12 -14.09
CA GLU A 333 2.54 -14.32 -13.94
C GLU A 333 1.31 -14.02 -13.08
N MET A 334 0.26 -14.84 -13.14
CA MET A 334 -0.97 -14.61 -12.35
C MET A 334 -0.75 -14.73 -10.84
N THR A 335 0.39 -15.26 -10.42
CA THR A 335 0.87 -15.33 -9.03
C THR A 335 1.55 -14.03 -8.57
N ASP A 336 1.88 -13.13 -9.50
CA ASP A 336 2.46 -11.82 -9.20
C ASP A 336 1.39 -10.85 -8.71
N SER A 337 1.82 -9.71 -8.16
CA SER A 337 0.91 -8.71 -7.58
C SER A 337 1.26 -7.30 -8.00
N LEU A 338 0.26 -6.43 -8.09
CA LEU A 338 0.41 -5.00 -8.27
C LEU A 338 0.40 -4.31 -6.90
N ILE A 339 1.32 -3.36 -6.70
CA ILE A 339 1.37 -2.53 -5.50
C ILE A 339 0.66 -1.22 -5.83
N VAL A 340 -0.42 -0.93 -5.11
CA VAL A 340 -1.28 0.23 -5.37
C VAL A 340 -1.50 1.07 -4.12
N ILE A 341 -1.70 2.37 -4.28
CA ILE A 341 -2.31 3.23 -3.27
C ILE A 341 -3.82 3.27 -3.57
N SER A 342 -4.64 2.97 -2.58
CA SER A 342 -6.10 2.94 -2.72
C SER A 342 -6.80 3.11 -1.39
N GLU A 343 -8.02 3.63 -1.44
CA GLU A 343 -8.93 3.67 -0.30
C GLU A 343 -9.45 2.28 0.11
N PHE A 344 -9.33 1.21 -0.69
CA PHE A 344 -9.92 -0.08 -0.31
C PHE A 344 -9.02 -1.28 -0.61
N GLU A 345 -8.96 -2.24 0.32
CA GLU A 345 -8.25 -3.51 0.16
C GLU A 345 -8.94 -4.44 -0.86
N GLY A 346 -10.27 -4.55 -0.78
CA GLY A 346 -11.04 -5.64 -1.39
C GLY A 346 -11.26 -5.61 -2.91
N GLU A 347 -11.65 -6.77 -3.45
CA GLU A 347 -12.30 -6.89 -4.76
C GLU A 347 -13.71 -6.28 -4.72
N GLN A 348 -14.03 -5.35 -5.62
CA GLN A 348 -15.42 -5.05 -5.98
C GLN A 348 -15.54 -5.16 -7.50
N PRO A 349 -16.58 -5.82 -8.04
CA PRO A 349 -17.96 -5.77 -7.52
C PRO A 349 -18.62 -7.09 -7.12
N ILE A 350 -19.50 -7.01 -6.12
CA ILE A 350 -20.66 -7.92 -5.99
C ILE A 350 -21.68 -7.52 -7.05
N VAL A 351 -22.03 -8.46 -7.92
CA VAL A 351 -23.16 -8.38 -8.85
C VAL A 351 -24.43 -8.08 -8.07
N ARG A 352 -25.06 -6.91 -8.28
CA ARG A 352 -26.43 -6.68 -7.84
C ARG A 352 -27.31 -7.74 -8.49
N GLY A 353 -27.95 -8.55 -7.64
CA GLY A 353 -28.85 -9.62 -8.05
C GLY A 353 -29.81 -9.16 -9.14
N SER A 354 -29.91 -9.97 -10.19
CA SER A 354 -31.06 -9.92 -11.08
C SER A 354 -32.31 -10.01 -10.21
N LYS A 355 -33.11 -8.95 -10.20
CA LYS A 355 -34.53 -9.08 -9.88
C LYS A 355 -35.10 -10.03 -10.94
N THR A 356 -35.25 -11.31 -10.59
CA THR A 356 -36.19 -12.17 -11.30
C THR A 356 -37.58 -11.67 -10.98
N SER A 357 -38.11 -10.87 -11.90
CA SER A 357 -39.54 -10.73 -12.11
C SER A 357 -40.08 -12.09 -12.59
N ALA A 358 -40.85 -12.76 -11.74
CA ALA A 358 -41.91 -13.67 -12.12
C ALA A 358 -43.00 -13.60 -11.04
#